data_AF-A0A024V7G0-F1
#
_entry.id   AF-A0A024V7G0-F1
#
_cell.length_a   1.000
_cell.length_b   1.000
_cell.length_c   1.000
_cell.angle_alpha   90.00
_cell.angle_beta   90.00
_cell.angle_gamma   90.00
#
_symmetry.space_group_name_H-M   'P 1'
#
loop_
_entity.id
_entity.type
_entity.pdbx_description
1 polymer ?
#
loop_
_entity_poly.entity_id
_entity_poly.type
_entity_poly.pdbx_seq_one_letter_code
_entity_poly.pdbx_strand_id
1 'polypeptide(L)'
;MGDMEKQYMIHIKEFIQTFCFAKNVEIIMDESNLKTNVKTHKENNCKVINIYSCYAIWLCMNEIYPSWFDISIHPAQFETEIDAYECLLKYLNEYHEKKYEKITKQILDKLSALTINEFIDIYSLVILAALVSDDKQKHINNILSVSHETQKYIHNVVEHLDKEVINESLRTEIKQLKEKVKYFEMENDNLNNCITEKNKIIEEDKEKMNNLQKQINAACEKTKNQYMNQIEEHEKKINELQNNLEKQMKDKLHIENDLKNKIKELEDEQNILKQENANIDILQNKINTYKEKLESMMTIQNINKELEDKLKENTQKMVDMEGEMEKLKIETTNIKIYKDKCADLDADLVNVKTENEKLKQELSEKNKIVQQLKNDLDMKTHSYDLLKKEQNMDKINIGLSNVDQTEELIRIKKENENLRKQIGSNSNEDIKKLENQIDDLKRINEKLEQKFLENKDKEKDNNDEDLQEKYNILKIKKNKLKSTKKRLMNKKN
;
A
#
# COMPACT_ATOMS: atom_id res chain seq x y z
N MET A 1 77.54 -92.07 -102.13
CA MET A 1 77.89 -92.15 -100.70
C MET A 1 79.26 -92.81 -100.57
N GLY A 2 79.39 -94.11 -100.88
CA GLY A 2 80.65 -94.87 -100.80
C GLY A 2 81.95 -94.16 -101.22
N ASP A 3 81.98 -93.40 -102.32
CA ASP A 3 83.22 -92.72 -102.76
C ASP A 3 83.72 -91.65 -101.77
N MET A 4 82.82 -90.87 -101.15
CA MET A 4 83.18 -89.86 -100.15
C MET A 4 83.64 -90.51 -98.84
N GLU A 5 82.95 -91.57 -98.41
CA GLU A 5 83.27 -92.35 -97.22
C GLU A 5 84.66 -93.01 -97.37
N LYS A 6 84.93 -93.59 -98.55
CA LYS A 6 86.25 -94.16 -98.89
C LYS A 6 87.33 -93.09 -99.06
N GLN A 7 87.00 -91.90 -99.57
CA GLN A 7 87.92 -90.77 -99.60
C GLN A 7 88.32 -90.31 -98.19
N TYR A 8 87.37 -90.20 -97.26
CA TYR A 8 87.67 -89.90 -95.86
C TYR A 8 88.51 -91.01 -95.19
N MET A 9 88.23 -92.29 -95.45
CA MET A 9 89.09 -93.38 -94.98
C MET A 9 90.50 -93.37 -95.58
N ILE A 10 90.69 -92.86 -96.81
CA ILE A 10 92.03 -92.64 -97.40
C ILE A 10 92.77 -91.51 -96.64
N HIS A 11 92.09 -90.40 -96.32
CA HIS A 11 92.67 -89.31 -95.53
C HIS A 11 93.00 -89.75 -94.09
N ILE A 12 92.12 -90.53 -93.46
CA ILE A 12 92.36 -91.15 -92.15
C ILE A 12 93.54 -92.14 -92.24
N LYS A 13 93.61 -92.97 -93.28
CA LYS A 13 94.75 -93.89 -93.50
C LYS A 13 96.06 -93.12 -93.63
N GLU A 14 96.11 -92.05 -94.43
CA GLU A 14 97.33 -91.23 -94.56
C GLU A 14 97.73 -90.59 -93.22
N PHE A 15 96.75 -90.04 -92.48
CA PHE A 15 96.97 -89.54 -91.13
C PHE A 15 97.61 -90.59 -90.23
N ILE A 16 96.99 -91.79 -90.10
CA ILE A 16 97.51 -92.85 -89.23
C ILE A 16 98.86 -93.39 -89.72
N GLN A 17 99.10 -93.50 -91.03
CA GLN A 17 100.41 -93.95 -91.56
C GLN A 17 101.55 -92.98 -91.23
N THR A 18 101.26 -91.68 -91.10
CA THR A 18 102.23 -90.67 -90.62
C THR A 18 102.24 -90.55 -89.09
N PHE A 19 101.19 -90.96 -88.39
CA PHE A 19 101.08 -90.87 -86.93
C PHE A 19 101.60 -92.08 -86.15
N CYS A 20 101.34 -93.31 -86.61
CA CYS A 20 101.80 -94.49 -85.91
C CYS A 20 103.29 -94.68 -86.16
N PHE A 21 104.13 -94.39 -85.16
CA PHE A 21 105.60 -94.44 -85.24
C PHE A 21 106.19 -95.86 -85.43
N ALA A 22 105.34 -96.85 -85.72
CA ALA A 22 105.72 -98.19 -86.13
C ALA A 22 106.32 -98.19 -87.55
N LYS A 23 107.59 -97.76 -87.66
CA LYS A 23 108.43 -97.69 -88.89
C LYS A 23 108.60 -99.01 -89.67
N ASN A 24 107.89 -100.07 -89.32
CA ASN A 24 107.94 -101.41 -89.90
C ASN A 24 106.53 -102.06 -90.07
N VAL A 25 105.45 -101.28 -90.03
CA VAL A 25 104.06 -101.76 -90.15
C VAL A 25 103.34 -101.11 -91.33
N GLU A 26 102.65 -101.92 -92.12
CA GLU A 26 101.82 -101.52 -93.25
C GLU A 26 100.34 -101.49 -92.83
N ILE A 27 99.66 -100.37 -93.05
CA ILE A 27 98.23 -100.22 -92.76
C ILE A 27 97.42 -100.52 -94.00
N ILE A 28 96.55 -101.52 -93.93
CA ILE A 28 95.63 -101.90 -95.01
C ILE A 28 94.19 -101.46 -94.72
N MET A 29 93.38 -101.43 -95.77
CA MET A 29 91.93 -101.23 -95.67
C MET A 29 91.28 -102.50 -96.22
N ASP A 30 90.87 -103.41 -95.34
CA ASP A 30 90.12 -104.60 -95.75
C ASP A 30 88.73 -104.60 -95.08
N GLU A 31 87.70 -104.49 -95.91
CA GLU A 31 86.29 -104.47 -95.49
C GLU A 31 85.80 -105.87 -95.02
N SER A 32 86.62 -106.92 -95.11
CA SER A 32 86.29 -108.27 -94.61
C SER A 32 86.05 -108.32 -93.10
N ASN A 33 86.90 -107.66 -92.31
CA ASN A 33 86.81 -107.66 -90.84
C ASN A 33 85.55 -106.98 -90.30
N LEU A 34 84.87 -106.12 -91.08
CA LEU A 34 83.61 -105.46 -90.72
C LEU A 34 82.43 -106.44 -90.49
N LYS A 35 82.64 -107.76 -90.66
CA LYS A 35 81.59 -108.79 -90.59
C LYS A 35 81.97 -110.05 -89.78
N THR A 36 83.12 -110.09 -89.13
CA THR A 36 83.63 -111.31 -88.46
C THR A 36 84.08 -111.07 -87.02
N ASN A 37 83.13 -111.14 -86.08
CA ASN A 37 83.37 -110.98 -84.63
C ASN A 37 84.12 -112.16 -83.97
N VAL A 38 85.10 -112.76 -84.66
CA VAL A 38 85.88 -113.93 -84.20
C VAL A 38 87.35 -113.74 -84.57
N LYS A 39 88.21 -113.66 -83.55
CA LYS A 39 89.66 -113.42 -83.68
C LYS A 39 90.38 -114.40 -84.63
N THR A 40 90.70 -113.95 -85.83
CA THR A 40 91.69 -114.60 -86.70
C THR A 40 93.11 -114.20 -86.28
N HIS A 41 93.72 -115.01 -85.40
CA HIS A 41 95.15 -115.02 -85.05
C HIS A 41 95.83 -113.66 -84.74
N LYS A 42 95.78 -113.22 -83.47
CA LYS A 42 96.70 -112.24 -82.81
C LYS A 42 97.47 -111.28 -83.76
N GLU A 43 96.83 -110.21 -84.22
CA GLU A 43 97.51 -109.13 -84.98
C GLU A 43 98.66 -108.45 -84.19
N ASN A 44 98.73 -108.66 -82.87
CA ASN A 44 99.64 -108.10 -81.85
C ASN A 44 101.16 -108.18 -82.13
N ASN A 45 101.61 -108.69 -83.28
CA ASN A 45 102.99 -108.72 -83.75
C ASN A 45 103.08 -108.78 -85.30
N CYS A 46 102.01 -108.45 -86.01
CA CYS A 46 101.95 -108.51 -87.46
C CYS A 46 102.62 -107.28 -88.10
N LYS A 47 103.24 -107.48 -89.28
CA LYS A 47 103.73 -106.36 -90.11
C LYS A 47 102.63 -105.66 -90.90
N VAL A 48 101.41 -106.18 -90.86
CA VAL A 48 100.25 -105.66 -91.59
C VAL A 48 99.09 -105.56 -90.60
N ILE A 49 98.42 -104.41 -90.56
CA ILE A 49 97.30 -104.14 -89.63
C ILE A 49 96.14 -103.51 -90.42
N ASN A 50 94.91 -103.96 -90.15
CA ASN A 50 93.72 -103.38 -90.75
C ASN A 50 93.26 -102.11 -90.02
N ILE A 51 92.95 -101.04 -90.77
CA ILE A 51 92.38 -99.80 -90.23
C ILE A 51 91.05 -100.02 -89.49
N TYR A 52 90.35 -101.09 -89.82
CA TYR A 52 89.09 -101.48 -89.17
C TYR A 52 89.27 -102.41 -87.96
N SER A 53 90.46 -102.54 -87.37
CA SER A 53 90.67 -103.33 -86.14
C SER A 53 90.85 -102.44 -84.90
N CYS A 54 90.39 -102.91 -83.74
CA CYS A 54 90.55 -102.21 -82.46
C CYS A 54 92.04 -102.04 -82.09
N TYR A 55 92.94 -102.86 -82.65
CA TYR A 55 94.38 -102.74 -82.47
C TYR A 55 94.96 -101.52 -83.19
N ALA A 56 94.48 -101.18 -84.38
CA ALA A 56 94.85 -99.93 -85.05
C ALA A 56 94.43 -98.69 -84.22
N ILE A 57 93.26 -98.72 -83.58
CA ILE A 57 92.79 -97.60 -82.73
C ILE A 57 93.60 -97.51 -81.42
N TRP A 58 93.87 -98.64 -80.76
CA TRP A 58 94.75 -98.67 -79.58
C TRP A 58 96.16 -98.18 -79.93
N LEU A 59 96.73 -98.55 -81.09
CA LEU A 59 98.05 -98.06 -81.52
C LEU A 59 98.10 -96.55 -81.71
N CYS A 60 97.05 -95.94 -82.27
CA CYS A 60 96.95 -94.47 -82.33
C CYS A 60 96.93 -93.88 -80.92
N MET A 61 96.04 -94.36 -80.06
CA MET A 61 95.82 -93.77 -78.74
C MET A 61 96.97 -94.02 -77.75
N ASN A 62 97.68 -95.15 -77.85
CA ASN A 62 98.90 -95.44 -77.09
C ASN A 62 100.07 -94.55 -77.52
N GLU A 63 100.18 -94.14 -78.78
CA GLU A 63 101.19 -93.14 -79.17
C GLU A 63 100.85 -91.75 -78.63
N ILE A 64 99.57 -91.35 -78.70
CA ILE A 64 99.15 -90.01 -78.28
C ILE A 64 99.17 -89.89 -76.74
N TYR A 65 98.75 -90.93 -76.01
CA TYR A 65 98.77 -91.00 -74.54
C TYR A 65 99.19 -92.40 -74.03
N PRO A 66 100.50 -92.72 -74.01
CA PRO A 66 101.00 -94.01 -73.52
C PRO A 66 100.56 -94.34 -72.08
N SER A 67 100.35 -93.31 -71.25
CA SER A 67 99.94 -93.44 -69.85
C SER A 67 98.45 -93.70 -69.63
N TRP A 68 97.60 -93.48 -70.65
CA TRP A 68 96.15 -93.75 -70.58
C TRP A 68 95.75 -94.99 -71.38
N PHE A 69 96.46 -95.27 -72.48
CA PHE A 69 96.20 -96.40 -73.36
C PHE A 69 97.31 -97.45 -73.25
N ASP A 70 97.62 -97.84 -72.02
CA ASP A 70 98.70 -98.77 -71.71
C ASP A 70 98.38 -100.24 -72.06
N ILE A 71 99.24 -101.16 -71.63
CA ILE A 71 99.09 -102.60 -71.90
C ILE A 71 97.90 -103.26 -71.18
N SER A 72 97.25 -102.58 -70.22
CA SER A 72 96.07 -103.09 -69.52
C SER A 72 94.79 -102.97 -70.37
N ILE A 73 94.69 -101.94 -71.22
CA ILE A 73 93.58 -101.77 -72.19
C ILE A 73 93.99 -102.10 -73.64
N HIS A 74 95.11 -102.80 -73.81
CA HIS A 74 95.54 -103.37 -75.09
C HIS A 74 94.52 -104.43 -75.58
N PRO A 75 94.01 -104.38 -76.82
CA PRO A 75 92.95 -105.28 -77.32
C PRO A 75 93.14 -106.78 -77.11
N ALA A 76 94.39 -107.24 -77.04
CA ALA A 76 94.74 -108.63 -76.67
C ALA A 76 94.19 -109.12 -75.32
N GLN A 77 93.89 -108.22 -74.36
CA GLN A 77 93.44 -108.57 -73.01
C GLN A 77 91.95 -108.92 -72.94
N PHE A 78 91.14 -108.46 -73.91
CA PHE A 78 89.69 -108.66 -73.94
C PHE A 78 89.34 -110.00 -74.60
N GLU A 79 88.15 -110.55 -74.34
CA GLU A 79 87.73 -111.82 -74.96
C GLU A 79 87.26 -111.62 -76.40
N THR A 80 86.38 -110.65 -76.67
CA THR A 80 85.95 -110.25 -78.02
C THR A 80 86.57 -108.91 -78.45
N GLU A 81 86.42 -108.56 -79.73
CA GLU A 81 86.80 -107.23 -80.22
C GLU A 81 85.78 -106.15 -79.80
N ILE A 82 84.51 -106.52 -79.62
CA ILE A 82 83.44 -105.60 -79.17
C ILE A 82 83.77 -105.05 -77.77
N ASP A 83 84.21 -105.90 -76.85
CA ASP A 83 84.60 -105.48 -75.50
C ASP A 83 85.79 -104.50 -75.54
N ALA A 84 86.73 -104.72 -76.46
CA ALA A 84 87.87 -103.83 -76.67
C ALA A 84 87.43 -102.48 -77.25
N TYR A 85 86.54 -102.44 -78.24
CA TYR A 85 85.95 -101.20 -78.74
C TYR A 85 85.18 -100.45 -77.65
N GLU A 86 84.31 -101.13 -76.90
CA GLU A 86 83.55 -100.51 -75.81
C GLU A 86 84.46 -99.88 -74.76
N CYS A 87 85.55 -100.55 -74.40
CA CYS A 87 86.57 -100.02 -73.49
C CYS A 87 87.27 -98.80 -74.07
N LEU A 88 87.88 -98.92 -75.26
CA LEU A 88 88.64 -97.84 -75.90
C LEU A 88 87.79 -96.57 -76.11
N LEU A 89 86.51 -96.71 -76.48
CA LEU A 89 85.60 -95.60 -76.71
C LEU A 89 85.14 -94.91 -75.42
N LYS A 90 84.96 -95.66 -74.33
CA LYS A 90 84.71 -95.07 -73.00
C LYS A 90 85.90 -94.24 -72.54
N TYR A 91 87.12 -94.79 -72.60
CA TYR A 91 88.34 -94.07 -72.24
C TYR A 91 88.57 -92.82 -73.12
N LEU A 92 88.32 -92.92 -74.43
CA LEU A 92 88.42 -91.77 -75.36
C LEU A 92 87.39 -90.66 -75.05
N ASN A 93 86.19 -91.01 -74.61
CA ASN A 93 85.14 -90.06 -74.25
C ASN A 93 85.34 -89.43 -72.86
N GLU A 94 85.86 -90.20 -71.89
CA GLU A 94 86.27 -89.67 -70.59
C GLU A 94 87.49 -88.76 -70.71
N TYR A 95 88.43 -89.07 -71.60
CA TYR A 95 89.54 -88.18 -71.95
C TYR A 95 89.06 -86.82 -72.47
N HIS A 96 88.07 -86.81 -73.38
CA HIS A 96 87.47 -85.57 -73.92
C HIS A 96 86.46 -84.91 -72.95
N GLU A 97 86.54 -85.18 -71.64
CA GLU A 97 85.64 -84.66 -70.59
C GLU A 97 84.13 -84.80 -70.90
N LYS A 98 83.75 -85.83 -71.68
CA LYS A 98 82.39 -86.05 -72.19
C LYS A 98 81.86 -84.95 -73.12
N LYS A 99 82.72 -84.09 -73.66
CA LYS A 99 82.37 -83.05 -74.67
C LYS A 99 81.66 -83.65 -75.89
N TYR A 100 82.00 -84.89 -76.26
CA TYR A 100 81.45 -85.61 -77.43
C TYR A 100 80.57 -86.82 -77.06
N GLU A 101 80.06 -86.87 -75.81
CA GLU A 101 79.23 -87.95 -75.24
C GLU A 101 78.12 -88.45 -76.18
N LYS A 102 77.52 -87.54 -76.95
CA LYS A 102 76.46 -87.85 -77.91
C LYS A 102 76.95 -88.76 -79.05
N ILE A 103 78.11 -88.46 -79.62
CA ILE A 103 78.70 -89.22 -80.73
C ILE A 103 79.21 -90.56 -80.19
N THR A 104 79.89 -90.56 -79.04
CA THR A 104 80.31 -91.78 -78.36
C THR A 104 79.13 -92.72 -78.11
N LYS A 105 78.00 -92.22 -77.58
CA LYS A 105 76.79 -93.04 -77.39
C LYS A 105 76.22 -93.59 -78.70
N GLN A 106 76.14 -92.76 -79.74
CA GLN A 106 75.66 -93.20 -81.06
C GLN A 106 76.53 -94.29 -81.72
N ILE A 107 77.82 -94.37 -81.37
CA ILE A 107 78.72 -95.47 -81.77
C ILE A 107 78.56 -96.68 -80.83
N LEU A 108 78.52 -96.46 -79.51
CA LEU A 108 78.34 -97.52 -78.51
C LEU A 108 77.03 -98.31 -78.71
N ASP A 109 75.93 -97.62 -79.02
CA ASP A 109 74.62 -98.21 -79.34
C ASP A 109 74.64 -99.07 -80.63
N LYS A 110 75.72 -99.02 -81.43
CA LYS A 110 75.88 -99.70 -82.73
C LYS A 110 77.04 -100.70 -82.80
N LEU A 111 77.76 -100.95 -81.71
CA LEU A 111 79.01 -101.75 -81.70
C LEU A 111 78.94 -103.12 -82.40
N SER A 112 77.76 -103.75 -82.42
CA SER A 112 77.54 -105.05 -83.07
C SER A 112 77.50 -105.00 -84.61
N ALA A 113 77.45 -103.81 -85.21
CA ALA A 113 77.32 -103.59 -86.66
C ALA A 113 77.90 -102.23 -87.11
N LEU A 114 79.14 -101.91 -86.69
CA LEU A 114 79.84 -100.68 -87.10
C LEU A 114 79.98 -100.58 -88.63
N THR A 115 79.66 -99.42 -89.20
CA THR A 115 79.89 -99.12 -90.62
C THR A 115 81.08 -98.18 -90.79
N ILE A 116 81.46 -97.90 -92.04
CA ILE A 116 82.56 -96.98 -92.37
C ILE A 116 82.33 -95.59 -91.73
N ASN A 117 81.08 -95.14 -91.58
CA ASN A 117 80.77 -93.85 -90.97
C ASN A 117 81.06 -93.83 -89.46
N GLU A 118 80.70 -94.87 -88.70
CA GLU A 118 81.08 -94.94 -87.29
C GLU A 118 82.61 -95.01 -87.13
N PHE A 119 83.34 -95.68 -88.03
CA PHE A 119 84.82 -95.64 -88.02
C PHE A 119 85.38 -94.25 -88.33
N ILE A 120 84.77 -93.49 -89.25
CA ILE A 120 85.11 -92.08 -89.52
C ILE A 120 84.87 -91.23 -88.26
N ASP A 121 83.78 -91.44 -87.52
CA ASP A 121 83.49 -90.72 -86.28
C ASP A 121 84.50 -91.07 -85.17
N ILE A 122 84.84 -92.35 -84.98
CA ILE A 122 85.86 -92.76 -84.00
C ILE A 122 87.21 -92.13 -84.35
N TYR A 123 87.66 -92.22 -85.60
CA TYR A 123 88.93 -91.63 -86.00
C TYR A 123 88.93 -90.09 -85.97
N SER A 124 87.77 -89.45 -86.10
CA SER A 124 87.60 -88.02 -85.86
C SER A 124 87.86 -87.66 -84.38
N LEU A 125 87.39 -88.48 -83.44
CA LEU A 125 87.70 -88.33 -82.01
C LEU A 125 89.19 -88.59 -81.68
N VAL A 126 89.84 -89.51 -82.40
CA VAL A 126 91.30 -89.79 -82.31
C VAL A 126 92.13 -88.62 -82.86
N ILE A 127 91.74 -88.06 -84.01
CA ILE A 127 92.37 -86.86 -84.61
C ILE A 127 92.27 -85.66 -83.65
N LEU A 128 91.10 -85.46 -83.02
CA LEU A 128 90.93 -84.46 -81.98
C LEU A 128 91.83 -84.72 -80.76
N ALA A 129 91.93 -85.97 -80.31
CA ALA A 129 92.80 -86.35 -79.20
C ALA A 129 94.28 -86.03 -79.50
N ALA A 130 94.75 -86.31 -80.72
CA ALA A 130 96.09 -85.93 -81.16
C ALA A 130 96.35 -84.41 -81.07
N LEU A 131 95.38 -83.60 -81.51
CA LEU A 131 95.49 -82.14 -81.56
C LEU A 131 95.53 -81.45 -80.18
N VAL A 132 94.92 -82.05 -79.15
CA VAL A 132 94.85 -81.45 -77.79
C VAL A 132 95.93 -81.94 -76.82
N SER A 133 96.70 -82.97 -77.20
CA SER A 133 97.72 -83.63 -76.37
C SER A 133 98.83 -82.74 -75.79
N ASP A 134 99.50 -83.21 -74.74
CA ASP A 134 100.68 -82.55 -74.19
C ASP A 134 101.81 -82.47 -75.24
N ASP A 135 101.97 -83.54 -76.03
CA ASP A 135 102.88 -83.66 -77.17
C ASP A 135 102.36 -82.97 -78.46
N LYS A 136 101.31 -82.11 -78.37
CA LYS A 136 100.65 -81.48 -79.53
C LYS A 136 101.58 -80.86 -80.55
N GLN A 137 102.75 -80.34 -80.17
CA GLN A 137 103.66 -79.72 -81.13
C GLN A 137 104.40 -80.75 -82.02
N LYS A 138 104.71 -81.95 -81.51
CA LYS A 138 105.15 -83.12 -82.28
C LYS A 138 104.01 -83.58 -83.21
N HIS A 139 102.81 -83.67 -82.66
CA HIS A 139 101.61 -84.13 -83.37
C HIS A 139 101.15 -83.17 -84.49
N ILE A 140 101.21 -81.85 -84.30
CA ILE A 140 100.95 -80.85 -85.34
C ILE A 140 102.01 -80.90 -86.44
N ASN A 141 103.29 -81.11 -86.12
CA ASN A 141 104.34 -81.26 -87.13
C ASN A 141 104.13 -82.50 -88.03
N ASN A 142 103.55 -83.58 -87.48
CA ASN A 142 103.12 -84.75 -88.26
C ASN A 142 101.87 -84.47 -89.12
N ILE A 143 100.93 -83.64 -88.67
CA ILE A 143 99.78 -83.19 -89.49
C ILE A 143 100.24 -82.28 -90.63
N LEU A 144 101.29 -81.50 -90.44
CA LEU A 144 101.87 -80.65 -91.49
C LEU A 144 102.67 -81.42 -92.55
N SER A 145 102.93 -82.72 -92.36
CA SER A 145 103.66 -83.57 -93.31
C SER A 145 102.80 -84.58 -94.09
N VAL A 146 101.50 -84.72 -93.77
CA VAL A 146 100.51 -85.37 -94.65
C VAL A 146 100.00 -84.41 -95.73
N SER A 147 99.34 -84.95 -96.76
CA SER A 147 98.78 -84.18 -97.87
C SER A 147 97.86 -83.04 -97.41
N HIS A 148 97.88 -81.95 -98.18
CA HIS A 148 97.06 -80.77 -97.96
C HIS A 148 95.54 -81.08 -97.97
N GLU A 149 95.13 -82.09 -98.71
CA GLU A 149 93.75 -82.58 -98.76
C GLU A 149 93.37 -83.32 -97.45
N THR A 150 94.29 -84.09 -96.87
CA THR A 150 94.13 -84.66 -95.51
C THR A 150 94.15 -83.58 -94.43
N GLN A 151 94.96 -82.53 -94.57
CA GLN A 151 94.95 -81.37 -93.66
C GLN A 151 93.59 -80.64 -93.68
N LYS A 152 92.98 -80.44 -94.87
CA LYS A 152 91.62 -79.90 -94.99
C LYS A 152 90.57 -80.80 -94.35
N TYR A 153 90.66 -82.12 -94.52
CA TYR A 153 89.76 -83.07 -93.87
C TYR A 153 89.83 -82.91 -92.34
N ILE A 154 91.03 -82.90 -91.76
CA ILE A 154 91.26 -82.69 -90.33
C ILE A 154 90.66 -81.35 -89.84
N HIS A 155 90.83 -80.27 -90.60
CA HIS A 155 90.26 -78.96 -90.25
C HIS A 155 88.71 -78.98 -90.22
N ASN A 156 88.08 -79.60 -91.22
CA ASN A 156 86.62 -79.69 -91.30
C ASN A 156 86.02 -80.50 -90.14
N VAL A 157 86.71 -81.56 -89.68
CA VAL A 157 86.31 -82.35 -88.51
C VAL A 157 86.23 -81.49 -87.26
N VAL A 158 87.24 -80.67 -86.99
CA VAL A 158 87.26 -79.75 -85.84
C VAL A 158 86.12 -78.74 -85.94
N GLU A 159 85.97 -78.10 -87.11
CA GLU A 159 84.99 -77.01 -87.31
C GLU A 159 83.53 -77.50 -87.24
N HIS A 160 83.25 -78.75 -87.58
CA HIS A 160 81.91 -79.33 -87.46
C HIS A 160 81.52 -79.58 -86.00
N LEU A 161 82.43 -80.13 -85.20
CA LEU A 161 82.14 -80.63 -83.86
C LEU A 161 82.02 -79.51 -82.81
N ASP A 162 82.73 -78.39 -82.96
CA ASP A 162 82.54 -77.21 -82.10
C ASP A 162 81.19 -76.50 -82.34
N LYS A 163 80.63 -76.56 -83.55
CA LYS A 163 79.33 -75.94 -83.88
C LYS A 163 78.16 -76.63 -83.20
N GLU A 164 78.24 -77.94 -82.94
CA GLU A 164 77.14 -78.68 -82.30
C GLU A 164 76.98 -78.30 -80.82
N VAL A 165 78.10 -78.11 -80.10
CA VAL A 165 78.12 -77.72 -78.67
C VAL A 165 77.42 -76.38 -78.43
N ILE A 166 77.67 -75.39 -79.30
CA ILE A 166 77.08 -74.04 -79.20
C ILE A 166 75.55 -74.08 -79.34
N ASN A 167 75.03 -74.95 -80.21
CA ASN A 167 73.60 -75.04 -80.52
C ASN A 167 72.76 -75.53 -79.32
N GLU A 168 73.26 -76.50 -78.55
CA GLU A 168 72.54 -77.04 -77.39
C GLU A 168 72.56 -76.09 -76.18
N SER A 169 73.62 -75.29 -76.04
CA SER A 169 73.66 -74.18 -75.07
C SER A 169 72.55 -73.15 -75.34
N LEU A 170 72.44 -72.67 -76.59
CA LEU A 170 71.42 -71.70 -77.00
C LEU A 170 69.99 -72.25 -76.83
N ARG A 171 69.76 -73.53 -77.11
CA ARG A 171 68.46 -74.20 -76.86
C ARG A 171 68.07 -74.17 -75.38
N THR A 172 69.02 -74.40 -74.50
CA THR A 172 68.82 -74.39 -73.05
C THR A 172 68.47 -72.99 -72.55
N GLU A 173 69.17 -71.96 -73.02
CA GLU A 173 68.88 -70.56 -72.71
C GLU A 173 67.49 -70.12 -73.22
N ILE A 174 67.15 -70.46 -74.47
CA ILE A 174 65.83 -70.18 -75.06
C ILE A 174 64.69 -70.81 -74.25
N LYS A 175 64.90 -72.00 -73.67
CA LYS A 175 63.92 -72.63 -72.78
C LYS A 175 63.71 -71.81 -71.49
N GLN A 176 64.80 -71.45 -70.81
CA GLN A 176 64.74 -70.65 -69.58
C GLN A 176 64.09 -69.28 -69.80
N LEU A 177 64.39 -68.62 -70.93
CA LEU A 177 63.77 -67.34 -71.29
C LEU A 177 62.25 -67.47 -71.52
N LYS A 178 61.79 -68.54 -72.18
CA LYS A 178 60.34 -68.80 -72.36
C LYS A 178 59.62 -69.06 -71.04
N GLU A 179 60.27 -69.71 -70.08
CA GLU A 179 59.71 -69.93 -68.74
C GLU A 179 59.60 -68.61 -67.94
N LYS A 180 60.62 -67.73 -68.04
CA LYS A 180 60.57 -66.38 -67.45
C LYS A 180 59.48 -65.49 -68.06
N VAL A 181 59.30 -65.52 -69.39
CA VAL A 181 58.24 -64.73 -70.06
C VAL A 181 56.86 -65.13 -69.53
N LYS A 182 56.55 -66.43 -69.44
CA LYS A 182 55.28 -66.91 -68.89
C LYS A 182 55.04 -66.49 -67.44
N TYR A 183 56.09 -66.43 -66.63
CA TYR A 183 55.98 -65.93 -65.26
C TYR A 183 55.57 -64.45 -65.24
N PHE A 184 56.23 -63.61 -66.04
CA PHE A 184 55.90 -62.18 -66.14
C PHE A 184 54.52 -61.91 -66.77
N GLU A 185 54.08 -62.73 -67.74
CA GLU A 185 52.72 -62.67 -68.28
C GLU A 185 51.69 -62.91 -67.15
N MET A 186 51.86 -63.96 -66.36
CA MET A 186 50.96 -64.30 -65.25
C MET A 186 51.01 -63.28 -64.10
N GLU A 187 52.18 -62.70 -63.80
CA GLU A 187 52.34 -61.62 -62.81
C GLU A 187 51.63 -60.33 -63.27
N ASN A 188 51.77 -59.97 -64.55
CA ASN A 188 51.11 -58.81 -65.15
C ASN A 188 49.57 -58.94 -65.15
N ASP A 189 49.03 -60.12 -65.45
CA ASP A 189 47.59 -60.38 -65.36
C ASP A 189 47.07 -60.27 -63.91
N ASN A 190 47.81 -60.79 -62.93
CA ASN A 190 47.49 -60.63 -61.52
C ASN A 190 47.52 -59.15 -61.07
N LEU A 191 48.49 -58.37 -61.55
CA LEU A 191 48.56 -56.92 -61.31
C LEU A 191 47.38 -56.17 -61.94
N ASN A 192 46.99 -56.50 -63.18
CA ASN A 192 45.83 -55.91 -63.86
C ASN A 192 44.52 -56.20 -63.11
N ASN A 193 44.34 -57.42 -62.60
CA ASN A 193 43.18 -57.79 -61.76
C ASN A 193 43.16 -56.97 -60.46
N CYS A 194 44.29 -56.87 -59.76
CA CYS A 194 44.43 -56.07 -58.53
C CYS A 194 44.18 -54.56 -58.76
N ILE A 195 44.63 -54.01 -59.88
CA ILE A 195 44.33 -52.62 -60.28
C ILE A 195 42.84 -52.44 -60.54
N THR A 196 42.21 -53.39 -61.25
CA THR A 196 40.77 -53.33 -61.57
C THR A 196 39.90 -53.37 -60.31
N GLU A 197 40.23 -54.24 -59.35
CA GLU A 197 39.53 -54.33 -58.07
C GLU A 197 39.71 -53.07 -57.21
N LYS A 198 40.94 -52.53 -57.13
CA LYS A 198 41.20 -51.25 -56.43
C LYS A 198 40.46 -50.07 -57.06
N ASN A 199 40.39 -50.00 -58.38
CA ASN A 199 39.61 -48.97 -59.08
C ASN A 199 38.11 -49.06 -58.76
N LYS A 200 37.55 -50.27 -58.63
CA LYS A 200 36.17 -50.46 -58.19
C LYS A 200 35.94 -49.94 -56.76
N ILE A 201 36.83 -50.27 -55.82
CA ILE A 201 36.76 -49.79 -54.43
C ILE A 201 36.83 -48.25 -54.38
N ILE A 202 37.73 -47.64 -55.17
CA ILE A 202 37.85 -46.17 -55.28
C ILE A 202 36.55 -45.53 -55.78
N GLU A 203 35.85 -46.12 -56.75
CA GLU A 203 34.58 -45.55 -57.25
C GLU A 203 33.44 -45.71 -56.26
N GLU A 204 33.34 -46.86 -55.58
CA GLU A 204 32.39 -47.07 -54.49
C GLU A 204 32.61 -46.06 -53.33
N ASP A 205 33.87 -45.78 -52.99
CA ASP A 205 34.20 -44.82 -51.92
C ASP A 205 33.98 -43.36 -52.34
N LYS A 206 34.18 -43.00 -53.62
CA LYS A 206 33.72 -41.70 -54.16
C LYS A 206 32.20 -41.55 -54.06
N GLU A 207 31.42 -42.60 -54.33
CA GLU A 207 29.96 -42.52 -54.21
C GLU A 207 29.52 -42.35 -52.75
N LYS A 208 30.10 -43.14 -51.83
CA LYS A 208 29.89 -42.99 -50.37
C LYS A 208 30.23 -41.55 -49.93
N MET A 209 31.38 -41.03 -50.35
CA MET A 209 31.85 -39.67 -50.02
C MET A 209 30.91 -38.59 -50.55
N ASN A 210 30.46 -38.70 -51.81
CA ASN A 210 29.48 -37.78 -52.39
C ASN A 210 28.14 -37.80 -51.64
N ASN A 211 27.69 -38.98 -51.21
CA ASN A 211 26.43 -39.12 -50.47
C ASN A 211 26.54 -38.58 -49.02
N LEU A 212 27.69 -38.79 -48.36
CA LEU A 212 27.99 -38.13 -47.07
C LEU A 212 28.07 -36.60 -47.22
N GLN A 213 28.72 -36.08 -48.27
CA GLN A 213 28.78 -34.63 -48.51
C GLN A 213 27.41 -34.01 -48.72
N LYS A 214 26.49 -34.68 -49.45
CA LYS A 214 25.09 -34.24 -49.58
C LYS A 214 24.37 -34.18 -48.22
N GLN A 215 24.56 -35.19 -47.36
CA GLN A 215 23.97 -35.23 -46.02
C GLN A 215 24.52 -34.11 -45.12
N ILE A 216 25.84 -33.89 -45.13
CA ILE A 216 26.50 -32.80 -44.40
C ILE A 216 25.94 -31.45 -44.86
N ASN A 217 25.89 -31.18 -46.17
CA ASN A 217 25.37 -29.93 -46.71
C ASN A 217 23.90 -29.70 -46.31
N ALA A 218 23.05 -30.73 -46.36
CA ALA A 218 21.66 -30.65 -45.95
C ALA A 218 21.50 -30.40 -44.43
N ALA A 219 22.34 -31.03 -43.60
CA ALA A 219 22.35 -30.80 -42.15
C ALA A 219 22.84 -29.39 -41.78
N CYS A 220 23.88 -28.89 -42.46
CA CYS A 220 24.37 -27.53 -42.30
C CYS A 220 23.30 -26.49 -42.67
N GLU A 221 22.67 -26.62 -43.84
CA GLU A 221 21.68 -25.64 -44.29
C GLU A 221 20.40 -25.67 -43.43
N LYS A 222 19.98 -26.87 -42.96
CA LYS A 222 18.91 -26.99 -41.96
C LYS A 222 19.26 -26.27 -40.65
N THR A 223 20.46 -26.49 -40.13
CA THR A 223 20.93 -25.88 -38.87
C THR A 223 21.04 -24.36 -38.98
N LYS A 224 21.60 -23.87 -40.09
CA LYS A 224 21.67 -22.45 -40.46
C LYS A 224 20.29 -21.80 -40.50
N ASN A 225 19.31 -22.43 -41.17
CA ASN A 225 17.95 -21.91 -41.25
C ASN A 225 17.24 -21.92 -39.88
N GLN A 226 17.52 -22.90 -39.00
CA GLN A 226 17.02 -22.89 -37.63
C GLN A 226 17.57 -21.70 -36.82
N TYR A 227 18.87 -21.40 -36.92
CA TYR A 227 19.44 -20.22 -36.27
C TYR A 227 18.96 -18.91 -36.90
N MET A 228 18.78 -18.85 -38.22
CA MET A 228 18.26 -17.66 -38.90
C MET A 228 16.85 -17.31 -38.42
N ASN A 229 15.96 -18.30 -38.33
CA ASN A 229 14.61 -18.12 -37.80
C ASN A 229 14.61 -17.67 -36.33
N GLN A 230 15.50 -18.23 -35.49
CA GLN A 230 15.64 -17.81 -34.09
C GLN A 230 16.11 -16.36 -33.97
N ILE A 231 17.06 -15.93 -34.81
CA ILE A 231 17.51 -14.54 -34.87
C ILE A 231 16.34 -13.62 -35.27
N GLU A 232 15.59 -13.94 -36.31
CA GLU A 232 14.42 -13.16 -36.71
C GLU A 232 13.34 -13.05 -35.62
N GLU A 233 13.05 -14.14 -34.90
CA GLU A 233 12.10 -14.13 -33.77
C GLU A 233 12.61 -13.26 -32.61
N HIS A 234 13.92 -13.30 -32.33
CA HIS A 234 14.54 -12.49 -31.29
C HIS A 234 14.58 -11.00 -31.69
N GLU A 235 14.88 -10.66 -32.95
CA GLU A 235 14.83 -9.28 -33.46
C GLU A 235 13.40 -8.70 -33.38
N LYS A 236 12.38 -9.47 -33.81
CA LYS A 236 10.97 -9.07 -33.66
C LYS A 236 10.63 -8.76 -32.20
N LYS A 237 11.06 -9.62 -31.27
CA LYS A 237 10.81 -9.46 -29.83
C LYS A 237 11.61 -8.32 -29.17
N ILE A 238 12.82 -8.05 -29.65
CA ILE A 238 13.60 -6.87 -29.24
C ILE A 238 12.89 -5.59 -29.68
N ASN A 239 12.41 -5.54 -30.93
CA ASN A 239 11.67 -4.39 -31.45
C ASN A 239 10.35 -4.17 -30.70
N GLU A 240 9.61 -5.23 -30.36
CA GLU A 240 8.42 -5.14 -29.49
C GLU A 240 8.75 -4.58 -28.10
N LEU A 241 9.81 -5.05 -27.45
CA LEU A 241 10.23 -4.57 -26.14
C LEU A 241 10.70 -3.11 -26.18
N GLN A 242 11.44 -2.71 -27.22
CA GLN A 242 11.85 -1.32 -27.43
C GLN A 242 10.64 -0.38 -27.61
N ASN A 243 9.67 -0.75 -28.47
CA ASN A 243 8.45 0.04 -28.66
C ASN A 243 7.63 0.18 -27.37
N ASN A 244 7.51 -0.89 -26.58
CA ASN A 244 6.83 -0.85 -25.28
C ASN A 244 7.57 0.04 -24.27
N LEU A 245 8.90 -0.01 -24.23
CA LEU A 245 9.72 0.79 -23.32
C LEU A 245 9.71 2.29 -23.71
N GLU A 246 9.80 2.61 -25.00
CA GLU A 246 9.58 3.97 -25.51
C GLU A 246 8.21 4.52 -25.11
N LYS A 247 7.16 3.72 -25.25
CA LYS A 247 5.81 4.11 -24.84
C LYS A 247 5.76 4.40 -23.34
N GLN A 248 6.28 3.50 -22.50
CA GLN A 248 6.35 3.73 -21.05
C GLN A 248 7.15 4.98 -20.68
N MET A 249 8.22 5.32 -21.40
CA MET A 249 8.97 6.56 -21.17
C MET A 249 8.17 7.81 -21.56
N LYS A 250 7.40 7.76 -22.66
CA LYS A 250 6.50 8.85 -23.09
C LYS A 250 5.33 9.03 -22.11
N ASP A 251 4.67 7.95 -21.73
CA ASP A 251 3.58 7.93 -20.75
C ASP A 251 4.05 8.45 -19.38
N LYS A 252 5.24 8.00 -18.91
CA LYS A 252 5.88 8.50 -17.68
C LYS A 252 6.17 10.00 -17.77
N LEU A 253 6.73 10.48 -18.88
CA LEU A 253 7.07 11.91 -19.04
C LEU A 253 5.83 12.81 -19.00
N HIS A 254 4.71 12.34 -19.58
CA HIS A 254 3.43 13.04 -19.47
C HIS A 254 2.96 13.14 -18.01
N ILE A 255 2.94 12.02 -17.29
CA ILE A 255 2.56 11.97 -15.86
C ILE A 255 3.50 12.85 -15.01
N GLU A 256 4.80 12.84 -15.29
CA GLU A 256 5.79 13.65 -14.56
C GLU A 256 5.57 15.16 -14.79
N ASN A 257 5.13 15.57 -15.99
CA ASN A 257 4.78 16.96 -16.29
C ASN A 257 3.45 17.37 -15.64
N ASP A 258 2.44 16.50 -15.67
CA ASP A 258 1.15 16.75 -15.01
C ASP A 258 1.31 16.90 -13.49
N LEU A 259 2.15 16.05 -12.88
CA LEU A 259 2.50 16.16 -11.46
C LEU A 259 3.27 17.44 -11.15
N LYS A 260 4.23 17.88 -11.99
CA LYS A 260 4.92 19.17 -11.82
C LYS A 260 3.94 20.35 -11.91
N ASN A 261 3.00 20.30 -12.84
CA ASN A 261 1.95 21.32 -12.96
C ASN A 261 1.09 21.35 -11.70
N LYS A 262 0.62 20.20 -11.18
CA LYS A 262 -0.22 20.19 -9.97
C LYS A 262 0.55 20.55 -8.69
N ILE A 263 1.84 20.22 -8.60
CA ILE A 263 2.72 20.72 -7.52
C ILE A 263 2.73 22.26 -7.55
N LYS A 264 2.96 22.86 -8.72
CA LYS A 264 2.96 24.32 -8.85
C LYS A 264 1.61 24.96 -8.48
N GLU A 265 0.49 24.38 -8.92
CA GLU A 265 -0.85 24.84 -8.50
C GLU A 265 -0.99 24.82 -6.97
N LEU A 266 -0.52 23.75 -6.30
CA LEU A 266 -0.56 23.64 -4.83
C LEU A 266 0.41 24.61 -4.13
N GLU A 267 1.54 24.95 -4.74
CA GLU A 267 2.44 25.99 -4.24
C GLU A 267 1.80 27.38 -4.33
N ASP A 268 1.14 27.70 -5.45
CA ASP A 268 0.41 28.95 -5.65
C ASP A 268 -0.81 29.04 -4.70
N GLU A 269 -1.61 27.97 -4.56
CA GLU A 269 -2.68 27.84 -3.54
C GLU A 269 -2.14 28.05 -2.11
N GLN A 270 -1.03 27.41 -1.74
CA GLN A 270 -0.42 27.56 -0.42
C GLN A 270 0.10 28.99 -0.17
N ASN A 271 0.58 29.68 -1.21
CA ASN A 271 1.03 31.06 -1.11
C ASN A 271 -0.14 32.05 -0.93
N ILE A 272 -1.29 31.79 -1.54
CA ILE A 272 -2.54 32.52 -1.26
C ILE A 272 -2.96 32.31 0.20
N LEU A 273 -3.02 31.07 0.68
CA LEU A 273 -3.40 30.76 2.07
C LEU A 273 -2.46 31.40 3.13
N LYS A 274 -1.15 31.54 2.83
CA LYS A 274 -0.22 32.30 3.69
C LYS A 274 -0.57 33.79 3.75
N GLN A 275 -0.97 34.41 2.62
CA GLN A 275 -1.40 35.80 2.59
C GLN A 275 -2.75 36.00 3.30
N GLU A 276 -3.69 35.07 3.14
CA GLU A 276 -4.97 35.09 3.85
C GLU A 276 -4.79 34.97 5.37
N ASN A 277 -3.93 34.07 5.85
CA ASN A 277 -3.61 33.98 7.28
C ASN A 277 -2.99 35.29 7.82
N ALA A 278 -2.05 35.91 7.10
CA ALA A 278 -1.50 37.21 7.49
C ALA A 278 -2.57 38.33 7.52
N ASN A 279 -3.55 38.29 6.62
CA ASN A 279 -4.70 39.19 6.65
C ASN A 279 -5.64 38.91 7.84
N ILE A 280 -5.84 37.63 8.21
CA ILE A 280 -6.60 37.23 9.41
C ILE A 280 -5.92 37.77 10.67
N ASP A 281 -4.59 37.66 10.80
CA ASP A 281 -3.85 38.23 11.93
C ASP A 281 -4.02 39.76 12.02
N ILE A 282 -3.97 40.47 10.89
CA ILE A 282 -4.22 41.92 10.83
C ILE A 282 -5.66 42.26 11.26
N LEU A 283 -6.65 41.45 10.85
CA LEU A 283 -8.05 41.64 11.24
C LEU A 283 -8.27 41.29 12.73
N GLN A 284 -7.65 40.24 13.25
CA GLN A 284 -7.75 39.85 14.66
C GLN A 284 -7.14 40.91 15.58
N ASN A 285 -6.00 41.51 15.19
CA ASN A 285 -5.43 42.64 15.91
C ASN A 285 -6.38 43.86 15.93
N LYS A 286 -7.00 44.21 14.79
CA LYS A 286 -8.04 45.26 14.74
C LYS A 286 -9.22 44.93 15.65
N ILE A 287 -9.71 43.69 15.65
CA ILE A 287 -10.80 43.22 16.52
C ILE A 287 -10.43 43.40 18.00
N ASN A 288 -9.21 43.05 18.40
CA ASN A 288 -8.73 43.22 19.77
C ASN A 288 -8.72 44.72 20.16
N THR A 289 -8.17 45.60 19.32
CA THR A 289 -8.22 47.07 19.55
C THR A 289 -9.64 47.63 19.61
N TYR A 290 -10.60 47.04 18.89
CA TYR A 290 -12.02 47.43 19.01
C TYR A 290 -12.68 46.91 20.29
N LYS A 291 -12.27 45.75 20.82
CA LYS A 291 -12.73 45.25 22.14
C LYS A 291 -12.24 46.16 23.28
N GLU A 292 -10.95 46.52 23.29
CA GLU A 292 -10.36 47.47 24.26
C GLU A 292 -11.11 48.83 24.26
N LYS A 293 -11.49 49.31 23.06
CA LYS A 293 -12.31 50.52 22.90
C LYS A 293 -13.75 50.35 23.37
N LEU A 294 -14.31 49.16 23.28
CA LEU A 294 -15.65 48.85 23.79
C LEU A 294 -15.66 48.73 25.32
N GLU A 295 -14.65 48.12 25.92
CA GLU A 295 -14.49 48.00 27.39
C GLU A 295 -14.27 49.36 28.05
N SER A 296 -13.44 50.22 27.44
CA SER A 296 -13.29 51.61 27.87
C SER A 296 -14.57 52.44 27.66
N MET A 297 -15.34 52.19 26.59
CA MET A 297 -16.66 52.81 26.41
C MET A 297 -17.68 52.34 27.47
N MET A 298 -17.73 51.05 27.82
CA MET A 298 -18.58 50.55 28.92
C MET A 298 -18.17 51.16 30.27
N THR A 299 -16.87 51.37 30.50
CA THR A 299 -16.36 52.07 31.68
C THR A 299 -16.85 53.52 31.72
N ILE A 300 -16.80 54.24 30.60
CA ILE A 300 -17.34 55.60 30.47
C ILE A 300 -18.87 55.62 30.67
N GLN A 301 -19.61 54.64 30.15
CA GLN A 301 -21.06 54.53 30.37
C GLN A 301 -21.42 54.33 31.84
N ASN A 302 -20.67 53.49 32.57
CA ASN A 302 -20.87 53.31 34.02
C ASN A 302 -20.58 54.60 34.80
N ILE A 303 -19.50 55.31 34.47
CA ILE A 303 -19.17 56.61 35.09
C ILE A 303 -20.25 57.65 34.79
N ASN A 304 -20.72 57.74 33.54
CA ASN A 304 -21.80 58.65 33.16
C ASN A 304 -23.09 58.32 33.91
N LYS A 305 -23.44 57.04 34.07
CA LYS A 305 -24.60 56.63 34.86
C LYS A 305 -24.47 57.01 36.33
N GLU A 306 -23.31 56.80 36.96
CA GLU A 306 -23.06 57.30 38.31
C GLU A 306 -23.22 58.82 38.42
N LEU A 307 -22.79 59.57 37.41
CA LEU A 307 -22.93 61.03 37.35
C LEU A 307 -24.39 61.45 37.13
N GLU A 308 -25.17 60.73 36.32
CA GLU A 308 -26.61 60.93 36.15
C GLU A 308 -27.40 60.63 37.42
N ASP A 309 -27.10 59.51 38.11
CA ASP A 309 -27.74 59.15 39.38
C ASP A 309 -27.38 60.18 40.48
N LYS A 310 -26.13 60.65 40.56
CA LYS A 310 -25.70 61.74 41.47
C LYS A 310 -26.33 63.09 41.11
N LEU A 311 -26.49 63.40 39.83
CA LEU A 311 -27.20 64.60 39.37
C LEU A 311 -28.67 64.55 39.78
N LYS A 312 -29.33 63.41 39.56
CA LYS A 312 -30.72 63.18 39.95
C LYS A 312 -30.93 63.26 41.46
N GLU A 313 -30.01 62.71 42.26
CA GLU A 313 -30.02 62.84 43.72
C GLU A 313 -29.89 64.31 44.15
N ASN A 314 -28.97 65.07 43.54
CA ASN A 314 -28.78 66.49 43.84
C ASN A 314 -29.96 67.35 43.37
N THR A 315 -30.57 67.05 42.22
CA THR A 315 -31.80 67.72 41.76
C THR A 315 -32.97 67.40 42.69
N GLN A 316 -33.11 66.18 43.19
CA GLN A 316 -34.13 65.85 44.19
C GLN A 316 -33.92 66.64 45.49
N LYS A 317 -32.69 66.67 46.02
CA LYS A 317 -32.35 67.51 47.19
C LYS A 317 -32.66 68.99 46.95
N MET A 318 -32.41 69.50 45.74
CA MET A 318 -32.75 70.89 45.38
C MET A 318 -34.26 71.12 45.41
N VAL A 319 -35.06 70.21 44.83
CA VAL A 319 -36.53 70.26 44.85
C VAL A 319 -37.09 70.13 46.28
N ASP A 320 -36.49 69.26 47.11
CA ASP A 320 -36.86 69.12 48.52
C ASP A 320 -36.57 70.41 49.30
N MET A 321 -35.40 71.03 49.06
CA MET A 321 -35.03 72.34 49.64
C MET A 321 -35.88 73.50 49.10
N GLU A 322 -36.32 73.47 47.84
CA GLU A 322 -37.31 74.43 47.32
C GLU A 322 -38.67 74.25 48.01
N GLY A 323 -39.08 73.01 48.26
CA GLY A 323 -40.28 72.68 49.04
C GLY A 323 -40.21 73.14 50.50
N GLU A 324 -39.04 73.06 51.14
CA GLU A 324 -38.81 73.66 52.45
C GLU A 324 -38.75 75.19 52.40
N MET A 325 -38.15 75.78 51.37
CA MET A 325 -38.12 77.22 51.17
C MET A 325 -39.53 77.80 50.97
N GLU A 326 -40.42 77.10 50.26
CA GLU A 326 -41.81 77.53 50.08
C GLU A 326 -42.62 77.43 51.38
N LYS A 327 -42.41 76.37 52.19
CA LYS A 327 -42.93 76.33 53.57
C LYS A 327 -42.44 77.53 54.38
N LEU A 328 -41.15 77.88 54.30
CA LEU A 328 -40.59 79.04 54.98
C LEU A 328 -41.13 80.39 54.46
N LYS A 329 -41.53 80.51 53.18
CA LYS A 329 -42.27 81.69 52.67
C LYS A 329 -43.68 81.78 53.26
N ILE A 330 -44.38 80.66 53.38
CA ILE A 330 -45.69 80.59 54.05
C ILE A 330 -45.54 80.95 55.53
N GLU A 331 -44.54 80.40 56.22
CA GLU A 331 -44.19 80.74 57.61
C GLU A 331 -43.88 82.24 57.77
N THR A 332 -43.07 82.81 56.87
CA THR A 332 -42.75 84.24 56.82
C THR A 332 -44.00 85.11 56.59
N THR A 333 -44.93 84.64 55.78
CA THR A 333 -46.21 85.32 55.52
C THR A 333 -47.12 85.27 56.74
N ASN A 334 -47.17 84.13 57.45
CA ASN A 334 -47.86 84.01 58.73
C ASN A 334 -47.23 84.92 59.80
N ILE A 335 -45.90 84.96 59.90
CA ILE A 335 -45.16 85.89 60.78
C ILE A 335 -45.51 87.35 60.47
N LYS A 336 -45.67 87.71 59.19
CA LYS A 336 -46.14 89.05 58.80
C LYS A 336 -47.56 89.32 59.29
N ILE A 337 -48.49 88.39 59.09
CA ILE A 337 -49.88 88.50 59.61
C ILE A 337 -49.91 88.61 61.14
N TYR A 338 -49.05 87.88 61.86
CA TYR A 338 -48.92 88.01 63.32
C TYR A 338 -48.32 89.37 63.72
N LYS A 339 -47.33 89.88 62.98
CA LYS A 339 -46.74 91.20 63.23
C LYS A 339 -47.74 92.33 63.00
N ASP A 340 -48.54 92.24 61.94
CA ASP A 340 -49.58 93.22 61.63
C ASP A 340 -50.67 93.20 62.73
N LYS A 341 -51.10 92.00 63.19
CA LYS A 341 -51.97 91.84 64.37
C LYS A 341 -51.38 92.38 65.67
N CYS A 342 -50.05 92.30 65.86
CA CYS A 342 -49.40 92.93 67.01
C CYS A 342 -49.44 94.47 66.93
N ALA A 343 -49.34 95.04 65.72
CA ALA A 343 -49.49 96.49 65.53
C ALA A 343 -50.93 96.95 65.79
N ASP A 344 -51.95 96.17 65.39
CA ASP A 344 -53.35 96.41 65.74
C ASP A 344 -53.55 96.37 67.27
N LEU A 345 -53.00 95.37 67.95
CA LEU A 345 -53.06 95.24 69.41
C LEU A 345 -52.30 96.35 70.15
N ASP A 346 -51.17 96.84 69.63
CA ASP A 346 -50.47 97.99 70.18
C ASP A 346 -51.28 99.28 70.02
N ALA A 347 -52.01 99.44 68.90
CA ALA A 347 -52.92 100.57 68.71
C ALA A 347 -54.10 100.53 69.70
N ASP A 348 -54.71 99.36 69.91
CA ASP A 348 -55.74 99.16 70.94
C ASP A 348 -55.19 99.41 72.35
N LEU A 349 -53.96 98.98 72.64
CA LEU A 349 -53.30 99.24 73.93
C LEU A 349 -53.07 100.75 74.17
N VAL A 350 -52.78 101.53 73.12
CA VAL A 350 -52.65 103.00 73.18
C VAL A 350 -54.02 103.67 73.40
N ASN A 351 -55.08 103.19 72.74
CA ASN A 351 -56.44 103.65 72.97
C ASN A 351 -56.88 103.39 74.43
N VAL A 352 -56.70 102.17 74.93
CA VAL A 352 -57.01 101.79 76.32
C VAL A 352 -56.17 102.60 77.33
N LYS A 353 -54.90 102.91 77.03
CA LYS A 353 -54.08 103.81 77.88
C LYS A 353 -54.67 105.22 77.97
N THR A 354 -55.00 105.84 76.85
CA THR A 354 -55.51 107.22 76.83
C THR A 354 -56.91 107.34 77.45
N GLU A 355 -57.75 106.30 77.34
CA GLU A 355 -59.03 106.23 78.06
C GLU A 355 -58.84 106.05 79.58
N ASN A 356 -57.88 105.22 80.02
CA ASN A 356 -57.52 105.05 81.44
C ASN A 356 -56.92 106.34 82.05
N GLU A 357 -56.18 107.13 81.26
CA GLU A 357 -55.69 108.45 81.70
C GLU A 357 -56.81 109.49 81.87
N LYS A 358 -57.84 109.50 81.00
CA LYS A 358 -59.06 110.29 81.21
C LYS A 358 -59.76 109.90 82.53
N LEU A 359 -59.96 108.60 82.76
CA LEU A 359 -60.60 108.10 83.98
C LEU A 359 -59.80 108.49 85.25
N LYS A 360 -58.47 108.53 85.19
CA LYS A 360 -57.63 109.05 86.28
C LYS A 360 -57.81 110.55 86.51
N GLN A 361 -58.00 111.36 85.46
CA GLN A 361 -58.30 112.78 85.61
C GLN A 361 -59.67 112.99 86.28
N GLU A 362 -60.74 112.35 85.79
CA GLU A 362 -62.07 112.44 86.43
C GLU A 362 -62.06 112.01 87.90
N LEU A 363 -61.32 110.95 88.23
CA LEU A 363 -61.22 110.44 89.60
C LEU A 363 -60.43 111.39 90.52
N SER A 364 -59.44 112.12 89.98
CA SER A 364 -58.73 113.20 90.68
C SER A 364 -59.65 114.39 90.96
N GLU A 365 -60.47 114.80 89.99
CA GLU A 365 -61.41 115.92 90.16
C GLU A 365 -62.55 115.59 91.13
N LYS A 366 -63.14 114.38 91.03
CA LYS A 366 -64.15 113.92 92.00
C LYS A 366 -63.59 113.83 93.42
N ASN A 367 -62.33 113.42 93.60
CA ASN A 367 -61.69 113.43 94.92
C ASN A 367 -61.51 114.85 95.49
N LYS A 368 -61.20 115.86 94.67
CA LYS A 368 -61.19 117.27 95.13
C LYS A 368 -62.57 117.72 95.62
N ILE A 369 -63.63 117.41 94.87
CA ILE A 369 -65.01 117.76 95.24
C ILE A 369 -65.42 117.08 96.55
N VAL A 370 -65.09 115.79 96.74
CA VAL A 370 -65.36 115.06 97.99
C VAL A 370 -64.60 115.66 99.18
N GLN A 371 -63.34 116.05 99.01
CA GLN A 371 -62.55 116.71 100.05
C GLN A 371 -63.17 118.06 100.47
N GLN A 372 -63.74 118.80 99.50
CA GLN A 372 -64.33 120.11 99.73
C GLN A 372 -65.68 120.00 100.47
N LEU A 373 -66.55 119.06 100.05
CA LEU A 373 -67.81 118.75 100.74
C LEU A 373 -67.61 118.26 102.19
N LYS A 374 -66.47 117.61 102.48
CA LYS A 374 -66.15 117.13 103.82
C LYS A 374 -65.89 118.29 104.80
N ASN A 375 -65.14 119.31 104.37
CA ASN A 375 -64.85 120.48 105.20
C ASN A 375 -66.11 121.29 105.55
N ASP A 376 -67.06 121.42 104.62
CA ASP A 376 -68.33 122.10 104.86
C ASP A 376 -69.22 121.34 105.87
N LEU A 377 -69.14 120.01 105.90
CA LEU A 377 -69.88 119.17 106.85
C LEU A 377 -69.36 119.33 108.29
N ASP A 378 -68.04 119.35 108.46
CA ASP A 378 -67.40 119.54 109.77
C ASP A 378 -67.72 120.92 110.36
N MET A 379 -67.68 121.98 109.55
CA MET A 379 -68.09 123.34 109.98
C MET A 379 -69.56 123.41 110.41
N LYS A 380 -70.49 122.78 109.65
CA LYS A 380 -71.91 122.73 110.01
C LYS A 380 -72.18 121.97 111.31
N THR A 381 -71.43 120.91 111.56
CA THR A 381 -71.61 120.07 112.74
C THR A 381 -71.30 120.86 114.02
N HIS A 382 -70.24 121.68 114.01
CA HIS A 382 -69.84 122.46 115.19
C HIS A 382 -70.87 123.52 115.62
N SER A 383 -71.65 124.10 114.70
CA SER A 383 -72.73 125.04 115.03
C SER A 383 -73.97 124.38 115.65
N TYR A 384 -74.19 123.08 115.43
CA TYR A 384 -75.40 122.39 115.87
C TYR A 384 -75.38 122.01 117.36
N ASP A 385 -74.24 121.54 117.87
CA ASP A 385 -74.15 121.02 119.24
C ASP A 385 -74.22 122.10 120.34
N LEU A 386 -73.87 123.36 120.03
CA LEU A 386 -73.97 124.47 120.98
C LEU A 386 -75.42 124.88 121.26
N LEU A 387 -76.31 124.84 120.26
CA LEU A 387 -77.74 125.14 120.45
C LEU A 387 -78.46 124.10 121.31
N LYS A 388 -77.92 122.87 121.39
CA LYS A 388 -78.62 121.69 121.91
C LYS A 388 -78.67 121.58 123.44
N LYS A 389 -78.02 122.50 124.17
CA LYS A 389 -77.94 122.48 125.65
C LYS A 389 -78.94 123.38 126.38
N GLU A 390 -79.69 124.22 125.68
CA GLU A 390 -80.41 125.34 126.33
C GLU A 390 -81.90 125.08 126.63
N GLN A 391 -82.55 124.08 126.01
CA GLN A 391 -83.99 123.84 126.17
C GLN A 391 -84.35 122.36 126.34
N ASN A 392 -84.47 121.89 127.59
CA ASN A 392 -85.18 120.63 127.89
C ASN A 392 -85.60 120.46 129.38
N MET A 393 -86.35 121.42 129.94
CA MET A 393 -86.96 121.30 131.28
C MET A 393 -88.38 121.92 131.37
N ASP A 394 -89.30 121.48 130.49
CA ASP A 394 -90.73 121.27 130.77
C ASP A 394 -91.40 120.58 129.57
N LYS A 395 -91.82 119.30 129.66
CA LYS A 395 -93.16 118.77 130.07
C LYS A 395 -94.22 118.86 128.94
N ILE A 396 -95.15 117.90 128.73
CA ILE A 396 -95.69 116.83 129.60
C ILE A 396 -96.22 115.58 128.80
N ASN A 397 -96.74 114.58 129.51
CA ASN A 397 -97.10 113.20 129.10
C ASN A 397 -98.37 112.96 128.21
N ILE A 398 -98.33 111.88 127.39
CA ILE A 398 -99.41 110.87 127.08
C ILE A 398 -100.67 111.35 126.28
N GLY A 399 -101.30 110.57 125.38
CA GLY A 399 -101.05 109.19 124.90
C GLY A 399 -102.13 108.62 123.93
N LEU A 400 -102.41 107.31 124.01
CA LEU A 400 -103.37 106.50 123.19
C LEU A 400 -104.84 107.02 123.29
N SER A 401 -105.80 106.67 122.42
CA SER A 401 -105.97 105.50 121.52
C SER A 401 -106.88 105.81 120.32
N ASN A 402 -106.95 104.92 119.31
CA ASN A 402 -108.09 104.83 118.39
C ASN A 402 -108.20 103.46 117.67
N VAL A 403 -108.81 102.45 118.32
CA VAL A 403 -109.30 101.19 117.71
C VAL A 403 -110.58 100.81 118.45
N ASP A 404 -111.61 100.37 117.71
CA ASP A 404 -112.95 100.13 118.23
C ASP A 404 -113.41 98.67 118.03
N GLN A 405 -114.20 98.17 118.98
CA GLN A 405 -115.18 97.09 118.86
C GLN A 405 -114.93 95.94 117.84
N THR A 406 -114.20 94.91 118.27
CA THR A 406 -114.68 93.53 118.04
C THR A 406 -115.63 93.20 119.19
N GLU A 407 -116.91 93.52 119.00
CA GLU A 407 -118.04 93.33 119.94
C GLU A 407 -118.15 94.27 121.16
N GLU A 408 -119.07 95.24 121.08
CA GLU A 408 -120.12 95.37 122.10
C GLU A 408 -121.51 94.92 121.55
N LEU A 409 -121.59 94.66 120.23
CA LEU A 409 -122.84 94.67 119.46
C LEU A 409 -123.35 93.30 118.97
N ILE A 410 -122.94 92.21 119.63
CA ILE A 410 -123.78 90.99 119.69
C ILE A 410 -124.71 91.05 120.91
N ARG A 411 -124.29 91.65 122.05
CA ARG A 411 -124.95 91.39 123.35
C ARG A 411 -126.07 92.35 123.75
N ILE A 412 -126.23 93.51 123.08
CA ILE A 412 -127.53 94.24 123.01
C ILE A 412 -128.08 94.23 121.56
N LYS A 413 -127.84 93.12 120.85
CA LYS A 413 -128.63 92.70 119.69
C LYS A 413 -128.58 91.17 119.55
N LYS A 414 -128.88 90.41 120.61
CA LYS A 414 -130.11 90.60 121.40
C LYS A 414 -129.95 90.21 122.88
N GLU A 415 -129.99 91.19 123.78
CA GLU A 415 -131.01 91.08 124.82
C GLU A 415 -132.34 91.35 124.10
N ASN A 416 -133.14 90.30 123.92
CA ASN A 416 -134.48 90.32 123.35
C ASN A 416 -134.63 90.35 121.81
N GLU A 417 -134.67 89.16 121.22
CA GLU A 417 -136.00 88.67 120.87
C GLU A 417 -136.44 87.79 122.04
N ASN A 418 -137.21 88.39 122.97
CA ASN A 418 -137.18 88.01 124.39
C ASN A 418 -137.61 86.56 124.58
N LEU A 419 -136.63 85.71 124.90
CA LEU A 419 -136.84 84.28 125.09
C LEU A 419 -137.69 83.65 123.96
N ARG A 420 -137.32 83.96 122.71
CA ARG A 420 -137.27 83.03 121.56
C ARG A 420 -135.83 82.49 121.46
N LYS A 421 -135.31 81.85 122.52
CA LYS A 421 -135.60 80.47 123.00
C LYS A 421 -135.47 79.42 121.90
N GLN A 422 -134.60 78.47 122.22
CA GLN A 422 -134.53 77.09 121.73
C GLN A 422 -134.45 76.91 120.21
N ILE A 423 -133.37 76.24 119.80
CA ILE A 423 -133.14 75.76 118.44
C ILE A 423 -132.83 76.96 117.51
N GLY A 424 -131.77 76.97 116.71
CA GLY A 424 -131.06 75.82 116.12
C GLY A 424 -131.37 75.78 114.62
N SER A 425 -130.73 74.94 113.84
CA SER A 425 -129.79 73.87 114.22
C SER A 425 -128.60 73.85 113.25
N ASN A 426 -127.75 72.82 113.37
CA ASN A 426 -127.00 72.27 112.25
C ASN A 426 -127.90 72.19 111.00
N SER A 427 -127.30 72.39 109.82
CA SER A 427 -127.57 71.69 108.55
C SER A 427 -127.38 72.66 107.36
N ASN A 428 -126.76 72.25 106.25
CA ASN A 428 -125.99 71.04 106.02
C ASN A 428 -124.88 71.34 104.97
N GLU A 429 -123.81 70.55 104.86
CA GLU A 429 -123.78 69.14 105.25
C GLU A 429 -122.55 68.70 106.04
N ASP A 430 -122.82 67.85 107.04
CA ASP A 430 -121.82 67.14 107.84
C ASP A 430 -121.20 65.97 107.04
N ILE A 431 -120.92 66.21 105.77
CA ILE A 431 -120.47 65.27 104.75
C ILE A 431 -119.30 65.97 104.04
N LYS A 432 -118.05 65.55 104.27
CA LYS A 432 -117.67 64.14 104.12
C LYS A 432 -117.11 63.41 105.35
N LYS A 433 -117.15 64.00 106.55
CA LYS A 433 -116.73 63.37 107.84
C LYS A 433 -117.45 64.04 109.04
N LEU A 434 -118.78 64.06 109.06
CA LEU A 434 -119.55 62.89 109.49
C LEU A 434 -120.06 61.88 108.43
N GLU A 435 -119.69 61.91 107.14
CA GLU A 435 -119.92 60.73 106.23
C GLU A 435 -119.19 59.44 106.72
N ASN A 436 -118.35 59.52 107.77
CA ASN A 436 -117.82 58.38 108.52
C ASN A 436 -118.44 58.17 109.91
N GLN A 437 -118.92 59.21 110.61
CA GLN A 437 -119.38 59.10 112.01
C GLN A 437 -120.89 59.36 112.20
N ILE A 438 -121.56 59.90 111.18
CA ILE A 438 -122.97 59.60 110.85
C ILE A 438 -123.05 58.34 109.97
N ASP A 439 -121.95 57.70 109.59
CA ASP A 439 -121.98 56.26 109.24
C ASP A 439 -122.05 55.42 110.54
N ASP A 440 -121.16 55.69 111.51
CA ASP A 440 -121.24 55.08 112.86
C ASP A 440 -122.55 55.42 113.60
N LEU A 441 -123.13 56.62 113.40
CA LEU A 441 -124.44 56.98 113.99
C LEU A 441 -125.66 56.73 113.10
N LYS A 442 -125.55 56.49 111.78
CA LYS A 442 -126.61 55.77 111.03
C LYS A 442 -126.77 54.39 111.62
N ARG A 443 -125.66 53.67 111.81
CA ARG A 443 -125.63 52.32 112.41
C ARG A 443 -126.20 52.25 113.84
N ILE A 444 -126.28 53.38 114.55
CA ILE A 444 -126.84 53.46 115.91
C ILE A 444 -128.25 54.08 115.94
N ASN A 445 -128.59 55.04 115.07
CA ASN A 445 -129.94 55.58 115.00
C ASN A 445 -130.91 54.71 114.20
N GLU A 446 -130.46 53.95 113.19
CA GLU A 446 -131.24 52.82 112.66
C GLU A 446 -131.58 51.83 113.78
N LYS A 447 -130.67 51.67 114.76
CA LYS A 447 -130.87 50.88 115.98
C LYS A 447 -131.70 51.56 117.07
N LEU A 448 -132.16 52.80 116.87
CA LEU A 448 -133.14 53.48 117.72
C LEU A 448 -134.48 53.69 117.01
N GLU A 449 -134.55 53.94 115.71
CA GLU A 449 -135.82 53.92 114.98
C GLU A 449 -136.35 52.48 114.78
N GLN A 450 -135.50 51.45 114.81
CA GLN A 450 -135.95 50.05 115.02
C GLN A 450 -136.20 49.65 116.49
N LYS A 451 -136.03 50.55 117.49
CA LYS A 451 -136.22 50.20 118.91
C LYS A 451 -137.12 51.12 119.74
N PHE A 452 -137.31 52.35 119.31
CA PHE A 452 -138.36 53.28 119.74
C PHE A 452 -139.35 53.59 118.57
N LEU A 453 -139.42 52.67 117.60
CA LEU A 453 -140.70 52.21 117.03
C LEU A 453 -140.74 50.66 116.99
N GLU A 454 -139.97 50.01 117.87
CA GLU A 454 -140.58 49.35 119.02
C GLU A 454 -140.90 50.22 120.29
N ASN A 455 -141.14 51.57 120.26
CA ASN A 455 -141.74 52.40 121.36
C ASN A 455 -141.76 53.97 121.12
N LYS A 456 -142.92 54.64 121.03
CA LYS A 456 -143.22 56.01 121.61
C LYS A 456 -142.41 57.34 121.31
N ASP A 457 -143.02 58.25 120.50
CA ASP A 457 -143.26 59.73 120.70
C ASP A 457 -142.47 60.94 119.99
N LYS A 458 -142.87 61.36 118.73
CA LYS A 458 -143.21 62.75 118.16
C LYS A 458 -142.29 63.75 117.30
N GLU A 459 -142.52 63.87 115.95
CA GLU A 459 -142.82 65.07 115.02
C GLU A 459 -141.85 66.31 114.70
N LYS A 460 -141.85 67.18 113.61
CA LYS A 460 -142.31 67.28 112.13
C LYS A 460 -141.88 68.58 111.27
N ASP A 461 -141.86 68.49 109.90
CA ASP A 461 -142.15 69.39 108.66
C ASP A 461 -141.50 70.74 108.09
N ASN A 462 -141.18 70.75 106.76
CA ASN A 462 -141.42 71.69 105.57
C ASN A 462 -140.60 72.94 105.01
N ASN A 463 -140.41 72.96 103.64
CA ASN A 463 -140.32 74.06 102.58
C ASN A 463 -139.06 75.00 102.45
N ASP A 464 -138.73 75.79 101.38
CA ASP A 464 -139.36 76.30 100.09
C ASP A 464 -138.34 76.72 98.93
N GLU A 465 -138.72 77.45 97.84
CA GLU A 465 -137.92 77.75 96.57
C GLU A 465 -137.76 79.30 96.21
N ASP A 466 -137.42 79.93 95.03
CA ASP A 466 -137.24 79.66 93.55
C ASP A 466 -136.50 80.85 92.77
N LEU A 467 -136.06 80.67 91.48
CA LEU A 467 -135.59 81.59 90.36
C LEU A 467 -134.46 82.66 90.56
N GLN A 468 -133.46 82.92 89.69
CA GLN A 468 -133.19 82.86 88.21
C GLN A 468 -133.84 83.97 87.32
N GLU A 469 -132.99 84.81 86.72
CA GLU A 469 -133.16 85.47 85.40
C GLU A 469 -134.50 86.16 85.04
N LYS A 470 -135.09 86.95 85.95
CA LYS A 470 -135.96 88.08 85.54
C LYS A 470 -135.87 89.25 86.53
N TYR A 471 -135.78 90.50 86.08
CA TYR A 471 -135.58 90.95 84.69
C TYR A 471 -134.85 92.29 84.67
N ASN A 472 -133.90 92.37 83.74
CA ASN A 472 -133.58 93.59 83.01
C ASN A 472 -134.79 94.51 82.87
N ILE A 473 -134.60 95.81 83.08
CA ILE A 473 -135.57 96.82 82.60
C ILE A 473 -136.96 96.71 83.30
N LEU A 474 -136.99 96.44 84.61
CA LEU A 474 -137.84 97.23 85.51
C LEU A 474 -137.00 98.11 86.48
N LYS A 475 -136.05 98.86 85.90
CA LYS A 475 -136.28 100.27 85.49
C LYS A 475 -135.94 101.23 86.63
N ILE A 476 -135.03 102.17 86.38
CA ILE A 476 -135.44 103.49 85.84
C ILE A 476 -136.77 103.91 86.46
N LYS A 477 -136.76 104.71 87.53
CA LYS A 477 -138.00 105.28 88.06
C LYS A 477 -138.93 104.27 88.80
N LYS A 478 -138.37 103.33 89.59
CA LYS A 478 -138.65 103.32 91.05
C LYS A 478 -137.71 104.34 91.75
N ASN A 479 -137.56 105.50 91.13
CA ASN A 479 -138.36 106.70 91.43
C ASN A 479 -138.05 107.09 92.87
N LYS A 480 -137.23 108.13 93.00
CA LYS A 480 -137.80 109.48 93.16
C LYS A 480 -138.83 109.45 94.28
N LEU A 481 -138.51 110.16 95.36
CA LEU A 481 -139.50 111.09 95.91
C LEU A 481 -140.79 110.37 96.35
N LYS A 482 -140.68 109.10 96.76
CA LYS A 482 -141.72 108.29 97.40
C LYS A 482 -141.25 107.79 98.77
N SER A 483 -141.03 108.67 99.74
CA SER A 483 -141.13 110.15 99.68
C SER A 483 -140.52 110.80 100.93
N THR A 484 -140.34 112.12 100.88
CA THR A 484 -141.00 113.21 101.66
C THR A 484 -142.04 112.86 102.75
N LYS A 485 -142.08 111.61 103.22
CA LYS A 485 -143.26 110.90 103.73
C LYS A 485 -142.77 109.53 104.24
N LYS A 486 -142.34 109.42 105.49
CA LYS A 486 -142.71 110.26 106.64
C LYS A 486 -141.53 111.18 107.01
N ARG A 487 -141.78 112.49 107.17
CA ARG A 487 -142.10 113.15 108.47
C ARG A 487 -141.04 112.75 109.52
N LEU A 488 -140.36 113.64 110.24
CA LEU A 488 -140.92 114.69 111.14
C LEU A 488 -141.96 114.17 112.16
N MET A 489 -142.44 112.93 112.02
CA MET A 489 -143.49 112.29 112.81
C MET A 489 -143.32 110.75 112.63
N ASN A 490 -142.86 109.99 113.62
CA ASN A 490 -142.56 110.39 114.99
C ASN A 490 -141.06 110.64 115.14
N LYS A 491 -140.68 111.88 115.48
CA LYS A 491 -140.77 112.51 116.81
C LYS A 491 -139.62 111.99 117.68
N LYS A 492 -138.77 112.88 118.19
CA LYS A 492 -139.08 113.84 119.29
C LYS A 492 -139.42 113.05 120.57
N ASN A 493 -138.93 113.46 121.73
CA ASN A 493 -138.66 114.86 122.08
C ASN A 493 -137.17 115.16 122.30
#